data_AF-A0A170WTH5-F1
#
_entry.id   AF-A0A170WTH5-F1
#
_cell.length_a   1.000
_cell.length_b   1.000
_cell.length_c   1.000
_cell.angle_alpha   90.00
_cell.angle_beta   90.00
_cell.angle_gamma   90.00
#
_symmetry.space_group_name_H-M   'P 1'
#
loop_
_entity.id
_entity.type
_entity.pdbx_description
1 polymer ?
#
loop_
_entity_poly.entity_id
_entity_poly.type
_entity_poly.pdbx_seq_one_letter_code
_entity_poly.pdbx_strand_id
1 'polypeptide(L)'
;RPTFMGTNGNFYLTFYYQWTEINRPKTVVYFAFTYPFTYTDLESFLDSLEFSRHNADICMEPVSFEKMKSCNPDDIYFHRETLCNSIEGRNVNLVTITSLHSVTPVREVRLKNLFPDESTPRPYKFIKR
;
A
#
# COMPACT_ATOMS: atom_id res chain seq x y z
N ARG A 1 -10.53 -5.21 31.77
CA ARG A 1 -9.19 -4.74 31.35
C ARG A 1 -8.28 -5.97 31.28
N PRO A 2 -7.62 -6.24 30.14
CA PRO A 2 -6.70 -7.37 30.02
C PRO A 2 -5.50 -7.20 30.98
N THR A 3 -4.95 -8.30 31.46
CA THR A 3 -3.72 -8.37 32.25
C THR A 3 -2.67 -9.20 31.51
N PHE A 4 -1.39 -8.87 31.69
CA PHE A 4 -0.30 -9.61 31.06
C PHE A 4 0.84 -9.90 32.04
N MET A 5 1.58 -10.98 31.79
CA MET A 5 2.77 -11.36 32.56
C MET A 5 3.82 -12.00 31.65
N GLY A 6 5.08 -11.63 31.82
CA GLY A 6 6.21 -12.29 31.16
C GLY A 6 7.06 -13.06 32.17
N THR A 7 7.27 -14.37 31.97
CA THR A 7 8.15 -15.20 32.82
C THR A 7 8.94 -16.21 31.97
N ASN A 8 10.27 -16.24 32.13
CA ASN A 8 11.18 -17.16 31.45
C ASN A 8 11.00 -17.25 29.92
N GLY A 9 10.78 -16.11 29.25
CA GLY A 9 10.58 -16.05 27.80
C GLY A 9 9.14 -16.37 27.34
N ASN A 10 8.24 -16.74 28.25
CA ASN A 10 6.82 -16.91 27.96
C ASN A 10 6.04 -15.63 28.23
N PHE A 11 5.02 -15.36 27.40
CA PHE A 11 4.10 -14.23 27.54
C PHE A 11 2.67 -14.76 27.77
N TYR A 12 2.06 -14.34 28.88
CA TYR A 12 0.69 -14.68 29.25
C TYR A 12 -0.19 -13.44 29.12
N LEU A 13 -1.30 -13.55 28.39
CA LEU A 13 -2.34 -12.51 28.27
C LEU A 13 -3.66 -13.09 28.76
N THR A 14 -4.26 -12.46 29.77
CA THR A 14 -5.53 -12.87 30.36
C THR A 14 -6.56 -11.76 30.17
N PHE A 15 -7.73 -12.11 29.66
CA PHE A 15 -8.86 -11.19 29.55
C PHE A 15 -10.17 -11.94 29.79
N TYR A 16 -11.19 -11.20 30.20
CA TYR A 16 -12.54 -11.71 30.40
C TYR A 16 -13.46 -11.10 29.34
N TYR A 17 -14.29 -11.94 28.72
CA TYR A 17 -15.31 -11.50 27.77
C TYR A 17 -16.66 -12.06 28.21
N GLN A 18 -17.69 -11.21 28.22
CA GLN A 18 -19.06 -11.58 28.54
C GLN A 18 -19.95 -11.34 27.33
N TRP A 19 -20.77 -12.34 26.99
CA TRP A 19 -21.76 -12.23 25.92
C TRP A 19 -22.87 -11.26 26.30
N THR A 20 -23.15 -10.30 25.43
CA THR A 20 -24.21 -9.30 25.63
C THR A 20 -25.56 -9.74 25.07
N GLU A 21 -25.60 -10.70 24.15
CA GLU A 21 -26.83 -11.15 23.48
C GLU A 21 -27.02 -12.68 23.62
N ILE A 22 -27.60 -13.11 24.75
CA ILE A 22 -27.82 -14.54 25.08
C ILE A 22 -28.86 -15.21 24.16
N ASN A 23 -29.74 -14.43 23.52
CA ASN A 23 -30.89 -14.95 22.77
C ASN A 23 -30.74 -14.92 21.23
N ARG A 24 -29.54 -14.62 20.69
CA ARG A 24 -29.31 -14.68 19.23
C ARG A 24 -28.48 -15.92 18.86
N PRO A 25 -29.03 -16.86 18.07
CA PRO A 25 -28.38 -18.15 17.79
C PRO A 25 -27.14 -18.08 16.87
N LYS A 26 -26.64 -16.88 16.50
CA LYS A 26 -25.55 -16.73 15.51
C LYS A 26 -24.60 -15.55 15.78
N THR A 27 -24.19 -15.33 17.03
CA THR A 27 -23.17 -14.31 17.32
C THR A 27 -21.78 -14.95 17.28
N VAL A 28 -20.93 -14.53 16.35
CA VAL A 28 -19.50 -14.92 16.28
C VAL A 28 -18.66 -13.75 16.74
N VAL A 29 -17.73 -13.99 17.66
CA VAL A 29 -16.84 -12.96 18.22
C VAL A 29 -15.40 -13.35 17.90
N TYR A 30 -14.66 -12.43 17.29
CA TYR A 30 -13.25 -12.60 16.99
C TYR A 30 -12.40 -11.85 18.00
N PHE A 31 -11.33 -12.50 18.48
CA PHE A 31 -10.32 -11.87 19.30
C PHE A 31 -9.02 -11.78 18.50
N ALA A 32 -8.42 -10.61 18.48
CA ALA A 32 -7.15 -10.36 17.83
C ALA A 32 -6.27 -9.52 18.77
N PHE A 33 -4.96 -9.66 18.62
CA PHE A 33 -4.01 -8.88 19.41
C PHE A 33 -4.03 -7.38 19.05
N THR A 34 -4.32 -7.09 17.78
CA THR A 34 -4.50 -5.75 17.20
C THR A 34 -5.58 -5.83 16.13
N TYR A 35 -6.13 -4.69 15.73
CA TYR A 35 -7.12 -4.63 14.65
C TYR A 35 -6.51 -5.21 13.35
N PRO A 36 -7.14 -6.21 12.73
CA PRO A 36 -6.60 -6.83 11.53
C PRO A 36 -6.67 -5.84 10.36
N PHE A 37 -5.65 -5.85 9.52
CA PHE A 37 -5.67 -5.21 8.21
C PHE A 37 -5.20 -6.25 7.20
N THR A 38 -6.13 -6.77 6.40
CA THR A 38 -5.85 -7.90 5.54
C THR A 38 -5.08 -7.48 4.29
N TYR A 39 -4.47 -8.45 3.60
CA TYR A 39 -3.84 -8.20 2.31
C TYR A 39 -4.85 -7.64 1.29
N THR A 40 -6.07 -8.16 1.28
CA THR A 40 -7.13 -7.67 0.38
C THR A 40 -7.55 -6.24 0.72
N ASP A 41 -7.60 -5.88 2.00
CA ASP A 41 -7.85 -4.50 2.42
C ASP A 41 -6.74 -3.55 1.98
N LEU A 42 -5.47 -3.98 2.07
CA LEU A 42 -4.32 -3.22 1.58
C LEU A 42 -4.40 -3.00 0.07
N GLU A 43 -4.64 -4.05 -0.71
CA GLU A 43 -4.77 -3.95 -2.17
C GLU A 43 -5.93 -3.01 -2.55
N SER A 44 -7.10 -3.18 -1.93
CA SER A 44 -8.26 -2.32 -2.18
C SER A 44 -8.01 -0.86 -1.78
N PHE A 45 -7.26 -0.65 -0.70
CA PHE A 45 -6.83 0.69 -0.28
C PHE A 45 -5.92 1.33 -1.33
N LEU A 46 -4.91 0.60 -1.82
CA LEU A 46 -4.03 1.09 -2.87
C LEU A 46 -4.79 1.37 -4.18
N ASP A 47 -5.70 0.49 -4.59
CA ASP A 47 -6.58 0.69 -5.75
C ASP A 47 -7.44 1.96 -5.59
N SER A 48 -7.93 2.22 -4.37
CA SER A 48 -8.70 3.45 -4.09
C SER A 48 -7.85 4.72 -4.21
N LEU A 49 -6.56 4.65 -3.88
CA LEU A 49 -5.64 5.77 -4.09
C LEU A 49 -5.41 6.00 -5.58
N GLU A 50 -5.34 4.94 -6.38
CA GLU A 50 -5.24 5.08 -7.84
C GLU A 50 -6.51 5.67 -8.45
N PHE A 51 -7.68 5.18 -8.03
CA PHE A 51 -8.97 5.58 -8.62
C PHE A 51 -9.48 6.94 -8.14
N SER A 52 -9.40 7.25 -6.84
CA SER A 52 -9.92 8.50 -6.25
C SER A 52 -9.25 9.76 -6.82
N ARG A 53 -8.08 9.58 -7.44
CA ARG A 53 -7.17 10.65 -7.86
C ARG A 53 -7.31 11.03 -9.32
N HIS A 54 -8.22 10.40 -10.06
CA HIS A 54 -8.63 10.79 -11.42
C HIS A 54 -9.41 12.13 -11.50
N ASN A 55 -9.68 12.82 -10.38
CA ASN A 55 -10.64 13.93 -10.34
C ASN A 55 -10.08 15.37 -10.37
N ALA A 56 -8.77 15.66 -10.28
CA ALA A 56 -8.22 16.97 -10.72
C ALA A 56 -6.69 17.14 -10.60
N ASP A 57 -6.04 16.63 -9.54
CA ASP A 57 -4.73 17.18 -9.12
C ASP A 57 -3.54 16.19 -9.20
N ILE A 58 -3.69 15.06 -9.90
CA ILE A 58 -2.73 13.94 -9.85
C ILE A 58 -2.52 13.34 -11.24
N CYS A 59 -1.27 13.37 -11.70
CA CYS A 59 -0.87 12.82 -13.00
C CYS A 59 -0.45 11.36 -12.82
N MET A 60 -1.42 10.46 -12.98
CA MET A 60 -1.26 9.00 -12.84
C MET A 60 -0.63 8.36 -14.08
N GLU A 61 0.20 7.32 -13.94
CA GLU A 61 0.59 6.52 -15.11
C GLU A 61 -0.64 5.79 -15.74
N PRO A 62 -0.68 5.58 -17.07
CA PRO A 62 0.40 5.82 -18.04
C PRO A 62 0.32 7.20 -18.69
N VAL A 63 0.29 8.28 -17.90
CA VAL A 63 0.48 9.64 -18.40
C VAL A 63 1.88 9.77 -19.00
N SER A 64 1.94 10.08 -20.29
CA SER A 64 3.20 10.39 -20.98
C SER A 64 3.90 11.61 -20.35
N PHE A 65 5.22 11.67 -20.48
CA PHE A 65 6.02 12.79 -20.00
C PHE A 65 5.48 14.14 -20.51
N GLU A 66 4.98 14.16 -21.75
CA GLU A 66 4.46 15.40 -22.36
C GLU A 66 3.15 15.85 -21.76
N LYS A 67 2.29 14.92 -21.33
CA LYS A 67 1.10 15.27 -20.56
C LYS A 67 1.48 15.72 -19.14
N MET A 68 2.50 15.14 -18.52
CA MET A 68 3.03 15.62 -17.22
C MET A 68 3.56 17.05 -17.27
N LYS A 69 4.20 17.48 -18.37
CA LYS A 69 4.62 18.88 -18.54
C LYS A 69 3.49 19.89 -18.51
N SER A 70 2.27 19.46 -18.87
CA SER A 70 1.08 20.30 -18.85
C SER A 70 0.36 20.34 -17.50
N CYS A 71 0.74 19.46 -16.57
CA CYS A 71 0.24 19.42 -15.21
C CYS A 71 0.85 20.55 -14.36
N ASN A 72 0.24 20.88 -13.22
CA ASN A 72 0.84 21.80 -12.26
C ASN A 72 2.06 21.11 -11.61
N PRO A 73 3.23 21.77 -11.47
CA PRO A 73 4.39 21.19 -10.78
C PRO A 73 4.11 20.71 -9.34
N ASP A 74 3.13 21.30 -8.67
CA ASP A 74 2.68 20.90 -7.33
C ASP A 74 1.73 19.69 -7.34
N ASP A 75 1.29 19.23 -8.51
CA ASP A 75 0.50 18.02 -8.65
C ASP A 75 1.30 16.79 -8.20
N ILE A 76 0.57 15.79 -7.74
CA ILE A 76 1.17 14.56 -7.24
C ILE A 76 1.45 13.61 -8.41
N TYR A 77 2.70 13.19 -8.52
CA TYR A 77 3.12 11.99 -9.23
C TYR A 77 2.92 10.78 -8.32
N PHE A 78 2.09 9.85 -8.76
CA PHE A 78 1.89 8.57 -8.08
C PHE A 78 2.14 7.43 -9.07
N HIS A 79 2.99 6.50 -8.66
CA HIS A 79 3.27 5.29 -9.42
C HIS A 79 3.37 4.09 -8.49
N ARG A 80 2.57 3.07 -8.76
CA ARG A 80 2.60 1.77 -8.07
C ARG A 80 3.06 0.72 -9.05
N GLU A 81 3.99 -0.12 -8.62
CA GLU A 81 4.47 -1.26 -9.40
C GLU A 81 4.80 -2.45 -8.49
N THR A 82 4.76 -3.66 -9.06
CA THR A 82 5.22 -4.84 -8.33
C THR A 82 6.74 -4.85 -8.29
N LEU A 83 7.32 -4.75 -7.10
CA LEU A 83 8.77 -4.83 -6.89
C LEU A 83 9.26 -6.27 -7.03
N CYS A 84 8.61 -7.18 -6.34
CA CYS A 84 8.92 -8.61 -6.33
C CYS A 84 7.74 -9.38 -5.70
N ASN A 85 7.92 -10.68 -5.52
CA ASN A 85 7.00 -11.52 -4.79
C ASN A 85 7.61 -11.96 -3.45
N SER A 86 6.78 -12.04 -2.42
CA SER A 86 7.14 -12.72 -1.16
C SER A 86 7.38 -14.22 -1.41
N ILE A 87 7.92 -14.93 -0.40
CA ILE A 87 8.16 -16.38 -0.48
C ILE A 87 6.86 -17.15 -0.81
N GLU A 88 5.71 -16.68 -0.34
CA GLU A 88 4.40 -17.28 -0.60
C GLU A 88 3.74 -16.76 -1.90
N GLY A 89 4.49 -16.04 -2.74
CA GLY A 89 4.03 -15.57 -4.04
C GLY A 89 3.19 -14.29 -4.04
N ARG A 90 2.88 -13.70 -2.88
CA ARG A 90 2.13 -12.42 -2.82
C ARG A 90 2.96 -11.27 -3.37
N ASN A 91 2.31 -10.33 -4.06
CA ASN A 91 2.96 -9.16 -4.60
C ASN A 91 3.49 -8.27 -3.46
N VAL A 92 4.72 -7.80 -3.61
CA VAL A 92 5.28 -6.72 -2.81
C VAL A 92 5.30 -5.50 -3.71
N ASN A 93 4.52 -4.47 -3.39
CA ASN A 93 4.40 -3.28 -4.22
C ASN A 93 5.38 -2.20 -3.77
N LEU A 94 5.97 -1.51 -4.75
CA LEU A 94 6.67 -0.25 -4.54
C LEU A 94 5.75 0.89 -4.97
N VAL A 95 5.54 1.84 -4.07
CA VAL A 95 4.77 3.06 -4.34
C VAL A 95 5.71 4.26 -4.33
N THR A 96 5.74 4.99 -5.43
CA THR A 96 6.47 6.24 -5.58
C THR A 96 5.49 7.39 -5.52
N ILE A 97 5.67 8.30 -4.56
CA ILE A 97 4.86 9.50 -4.39
C ILE A 97 5.79 10.71 -4.32
N THR A 98 5.62 11.65 -5.23
CA THR A 98 6.40 12.89 -5.29
C THR A 98 5.57 13.98 -5.97
N SER A 99 5.97 15.24 -5.87
CA SER A 99 5.48 16.29 -6.77
C SER A 99 6.06 16.11 -8.18
N LEU A 100 5.49 16.80 -9.18
CA LEU A 100 6.04 16.84 -10.55
C LEU A 100 7.28 17.73 -10.73
N HIS A 101 7.69 18.47 -9.68
CA HIS A 101 8.93 19.23 -9.70
C HIS A 101 10.14 18.39 -10.15
N SER A 102 10.88 18.90 -11.12
CA SER A 102 12.14 18.30 -11.60
C SER A 102 12.00 16.90 -12.23
N VAL A 103 10.80 16.52 -12.68
CA VAL A 103 10.58 15.30 -13.46
C VAL A 103 11.36 15.35 -14.78
N THR A 104 11.92 14.21 -15.20
CA THR A 104 12.72 14.07 -16.42
C THR A 104 12.06 13.09 -17.40
N PRO A 105 12.39 13.11 -18.71
CA PRO A 105 11.85 12.15 -19.66
C PRO A 105 12.43 10.73 -19.50
N VAL A 106 13.40 10.55 -18.60
CA VAL A 106 14.13 9.29 -18.41
C VAL A 106 13.41 8.44 -17.37
N ARG A 107 13.19 7.16 -17.67
CA ARG A 107 12.63 6.20 -16.69
C ARG A 107 13.70 5.64 -15.75
N GLU A 108 13.28 5.17 -14.59
CA GLU A 108 14.12 4.43 -13.67
C GLU A 108 14.62 3.10 -14.28
N VAL A 109 15.81 2.66 -13.84
CA VAL A 109 16.42 1.43 -14.36
C VAL A 109 15.73 0.22 -13.75
N ARG A 110 15.37 -0.76 -14.59
CA ARG A 110 14.91 -2.07 -14.13
C ARG A 110 16.10 -2.87 -13.60
N LEU A 111 16.10 -3.13 -12.29
CA LEU A 111 17.15 -3.87 -11.62
C LEU A 111 16.96 -5.37 -11.83
N LYS A 112 18.06 -6.12 -11.89
CA LYS A 112 18.03 -7.59 -12.06
C LYS A 112 17.19 -8.23 -10.95
N ASN A 113 16.31 -9.16 -11.33
CA ASN A 113 15.40 -9.91 -10.44
C ASN A 113 14.35 -9.07 -9.71
N LEU A 114 14.16 -7.81 -10.10
CA LEU A 114 13.12 -6.94 -9.57
C LEU A 114 12.25 -6.44 -10.73
N PHE A 115 11.03 -6.01 -10.40
CA PHE A 115 10.05 -5.48 -11.33
C PHE A 115 9.67 -6.50 -12.42
N PRO A 116 9.07 -7.64 -12.01
CA PRO A 116 8.79 -8.77 -12.91
C PRO A 116 7.74 -8.44 -13.98
N ASP A 117 6.94 -7.39 -13.77
CA ASP A 117 6.03 -6.88 -14.79
C ASP A 117 6.78 -6.00 -15.79
N GLU A 118 7.06 -6.56 -16.96
CA GLU A 118 7.69 -5.86 -18.08
C GLU A 118 6.71 -4.98 -18.87
N SER A 119 5.40 -5.20 -18.73
CA SER A 119 4.37 -4.46 -19.45
C SER A 119 4.17 -3.05 -18.88
N THR A 120 4.41 -2.89 -17.57
CA THR A 120 4.37 -1.60 -16.90
C THR A 120 5.73 -0.90 -17.03
N PRO A 121 5.79 0.34 -17.55
CA PRO A 121 7.03 1.11 -17.56
C PRO A 121 7.41 1.51 -16.13
N ARG A 122 8.71 1.51 -15.84
CA ARG A 122 9.26 2.05 -14.58
C ARG A 122 8.88 3.53 -14.40
N PRO A 123 8.90 4.07 -13.17
CA PRO A 123 8.58 5.49 -12.95
C PRO A 123 9.61 6.43 -13.61
N TYR A 124 9.24 7.69 -13.84
CA TYR A 124 10.19 8.70 -14.32
C TYR A 124 11.22 9.04 -13.23
N LYS A 125 12.42 9.44 -13.66
CA LYS A 125 13.47 9.96 -12.78
C LYS A 125 13.20 11.43 -12.47
N PHE A 126 13.64 11.82 -11.28
CA PHE A 126 13.60 13.20 -10.79
C PHE A 126 15.02 13.69 -10.51
N ILE A 127 15.33 14.94 -10.84
CA ILE A 127 16.64 15.53 -10.54
C ILE A 127 16.77 15.66 -9.02
N LYS A 128 17.85 15.09 -8.45
CA LYS A 128 18.17 15.27 -7.04
C LYS A 128 18.62 16.72 -6.83
N ARG A 129 17.99 17.42 -5.88
CA ARG A 129 18.49 18.70 -5.38
C ARG A 129 19.65 18.49 -4.42
#